data_AF-A0A382Q7Z9-F1
#
_entry.id   AF-A0A382Q7Z9-F1
#
_cell.length_a   1.000
_cell.length_b   1.000
_cell.length_c   1.000
_cell.angle_alpha   90.00
_cell.angle_beta   90.00
_cell.angle_gamma   90.00
#
_symmetry.space_group_name_H-M   'P 1'
#
loop_
_entity.id
_entity.type
_entity.pdbx_description
1 polymer ?
#
loop_
_entity_poly.entity_id
_entity_poly.type
_entity_poly.pdbx_seq_one_letter_code
_entity_poly.pdbx_strand_id
1 'polypeptide(L)'
;MVFSAFGTQLPLMAIGRKRRQIGRTSQWETDRVVILIKLNGGNDGLNTVIPIEDDIYYEARPTLAIPPGQTLSVNDTTGFHPSLDPIYPFYQNGQVGIVQGVGYQQGNLSHFRSSDIWVTGSNANEHLVTGWLGRLFENEYPDFPDGVPDHPLAIQFNSANLLEFRTSESNVGMMVFDPETMYAIISGNYVPGEDDPAPETYGGDELAYIRE
;
A
#
# COMPACT_ATOMS: atom_id res chain seq x y z
N MET A 1 -22.96 -6.18 7.50
CA MET A 1 -21.57 -5.73 7.67
C MET A 1 -21.65 -4.59 8.66
N VAL A 2 -21.21 -4.82 9.91
CA VAL A 2 -21.10 -3.75 10.91
C VAL A 2 -19.69 -3.21 10.77
N PHE A 3 -19.57 -1.95 10.36
CA PHE A 3 -18.30 -1.28 10.12
C PHE A 3 -18.08 -0.32 11.29
N SER A 4 -16.96 -0.49 11.99
CA SER A 4 -16.57 0.40 13.09
C SER A 4 -15.25 1.05 12.71
N ALA A 5 -15.26 2.38 12.65
CA ALA A 5 -14.08 3.18 12.38
C ALA A 5 -13.92 4.24 13.46
N PHE A 6 -12.70 4.40 13.97
CA PHE A 6 -12.36 5.40 14.99
C PHE A 6 -11.06 6.11 14.59
N GLY A 7 -11.00 7.42 14.85
CA GLY A 7 -9.93 8.31 14.40
C GLY A 7 -10.49 9.65 13.91
N THR A 8 -9.75 10.74 14.11
CA THR A 8 -10.25 12.12 13.96
C THR A 8 -10.24 12.66 12.53
N GLN A 9 -9.56 11.98 11.60
CA GLN A 9 -9.46 12.38 10.20
C GLN A 9 -9.65 11.21 9.22
N LEU A 10 -10.74 10.46 9.39
CA LEU A 10 -11.18 9.56 8.31
C LEU A 10 -11.57 10.41 7.10
N PRO A 11 -10.98 10.22 5.91
CA PRO A 11 -11.51 10.84 4.72
C PRO A 11 -12.92 10.28 4.50
N LEU A 12 -13.93 11.11 4.78
CA LEU A 12 -15.38 10.86 4.62
C LEU A 12 -15.79 10.38 3.21
N MET A 13 -14.84 10.25 2.28
CA MET A 13 -15.06 9.68 0.95
C MET A 13 -15.27 8.14 0.97
N ALA A 14 -14.88 7.44 2.05
CA ALA A 14 -15.03 5.99 2.15
C ALA A 14 -16.44 5.52 2.59
N ILE A 15 -17.32 6.43 3.04
CA ILE A 15 -18.66 6.08 3.52
C ILE A 15 -19.70 6.38 2.44
N GLY A 16 -20.04 5.34 1.68
CA GLY A 16 -21.33 5.13 1.02
C GLY A 16 -22.06 6.36 0.48
N ARG A 17 -21.52 7.02 -0.55
CA ARG A 17 -22.35 7.88 -1.42
C ARG A 17 -23.03 7.01 -2.47
N LYS A 18 -24.37 6.99 -2.44
CA LYS A 18 -25.19 6.39 -3.50
C LYS A 18 -24.77 6.96 -4.86
N ARG A 19 -24.26 6.07 -5.71
CA ARG A 19 -24.35 6.05 -7.18
C ARG A 19 -24.55 7.44 -7.83
N ARG A 20 -23.53 8.28 -7.72
CA ARG A 20 -23.18 9.21 -8.79
C ARG A 20 -21.77 8.81 -9.19
N GLN A 21 -21.62 8.19 -10.35
CA GLN A 21 -20.34 8.21 -11.07
C GLN A 21 -20.02 9.69 -11.28
N ILE A 22 -19.31 10.27 -10.32
CA ILE A 22 -18.49 11.42 -10.62
C ILE A 22 -17.34 10.76 -11.40
N GLY A 23 -17.38 10.88 -12.72
CA GLY A 23 -16.17 10.75 -13.53
C GLY A 23 -15.21 11.79 -12.99
N ARG A 24 -14.45 11.39 -11.98
CA ARG A 24 -13.41 12.19 -11.40
C ARG A 24 -12.16 11.73 -12.12
N THR A 25 -11.98 12.24 -13.33
CA THR A 25 -10.66 12.41 -13.92
C THR A 25 -10.02 13.57 -13.18
N SER A 26 -9.63 13.33 -11.92
CA SER A 26 -8.79 14.30 -11.23
C SER A 26 -7.37 13.91 -11.58
N GLN A 27 -6.73 14.64 -12.50
CA GLN A 27 -5.27 14.55 -12.63
C GLN A 27 -4.69 14.76 -11.22
N TRP A 28 -4.05 13.73 -10.68
CA TRP A 28 -3.41 13.78 -9.39
C TRP A 28 -2.13 14.61 -9.50
N GLU A 29 -2.26 15.93 -9.56
CA GLU A 29 -1.12 16.82 -9.43
C GLU A 29 -0.75 16.95 -7.95
N THR A 30 0.05 16.01 -7.47
CA THR A 30 0.49 15.96 -6.08
C THR A 30 1.84 15.28 -5.95
N ASP A 31 2.77 15.92 -5.24
CA ASP A 31 4.08 15.33 -4.88
C ASP A 31 3.97 14.33 -3.70
N ARG A 32 2.75 13.96 -3.32
CA ARG A 32 2.49 13.07 -2.18
C ARG A 32 2.62 11.62 -2.61
N VAL A 33 3.44 10.88 -1.87
CA VAL A 33 3.58 9.43 -2.01
C VAL A 33 2.65 8.74 -1.02
N VAL A 34 1.90 7.75 -1.51
CA VAL A 34 1.13 6.83 -0.66
C VAL A 34 1.94 5.55 -0.50
N ILE A 35 2.22 5.17 0.75
CA ILE A 35 2.92 3.92 1.08
C ILE A 35 1.89 2.89 1.53
N LEU A 36 1.74 1.81 0.77
CA LEU A 36 0.91 0.66 1.15
C LEU A 36 1.79 -0.43 1.75
N ILE A 37 1.54 -0.77 3.01
CA ILE A 37 2.25 -1.84 3.72
C ILE A 37 1.31 -3.04 3.84
N LYS A 38 1.65 -4.12 3.11
CA LYS A 38 0.97 -5.41 3.20
C LYS A 38 1.73 -6.34 4.14
N LEU A 39 1.09 -6.71 5.25
CA LEU A 39 1.66 -7.67 6.21
C LEU A 39 1.41 -9.11 5.72
N ASN A 40 2.46 -9.74 5.16
CA ASN A 40 2.41 -11.16 4.80
C ASN A 40 2.29 -12.03 6.05
N GLY A 41 1.50 -13.12 5.96
CA GLY A 41 1.19 -13.98 7.12
C GLY A 41 -0.01 -13.51 7.95
N GLY A 42 -0.51 -12.30 7.70
CA GLY A 42 -1.66 -11.74 8.38
C GLY A 42 -1.28 -10.96 9.64
N ASN A 43 -2.23 -10.15 10.10
CA ASN A 43 -2.14 -9.41 11.35
C ASN A 43 -3.14 -9.99 12.36
N ASP A 44 -2.72 -10.20 13.60
CA ASP A 44 -3.66 -10.47 14.69
C ASP A 44 -4.33 -9.16 15.11
N GLY A 45 -5.48 -8.88 14.51
CA GLY A 45 -6.24 -7.65 14.78
C GLY A 45 -6.66 -7.51 16.24
N LEU A 46 -6.93 -8.62 16.93
CA LEU A 46 -7.35 -8.63 18.34
C LEU A 46 -6.18 -8.42 19.32
N ASN A 47 -4.93 -8.61 18.87
CA ASN A 47 -3.77 -8.17 19.63
C ASN A 47 -3.21 -6.83 19.16
N THR A 48 -3.63 -6.33 18.00
CA THR A 48 -3.25 -5.00 17.50
C THR A 48 -4.11 -3.90 18.13
N VAL A 49 -5.42 -4.13 18.16
CA VAL A 49 -6.43 -3.28 18.82
C VAL A 49 -7.25 -4.19 19.72
N ILE A 50 -6.88 -4.15 20.99
CA ILE A 50 -7.26 -5.12 22.02
C ILE A 50 -8.57 -4.67 22.67
N PRO A 51 -9.60 -5.53 22.72
CA PRO A 51 -10.83 -5.25 23.46
C PRO A 51 -10.60 -5.51 24.96
N ILE A 52 -10.08 -4.51 25.67
CA ILE A 52 -9.59 -4.66 27.05
C ILE A 52 -10.69 -4.94 28.10
N GLU A 53 -11.95 -4.68 27.76
CA GLU A 53 -13.11 -4.93 28.62
C GLU A 53 -13.92 -6.18 28.19
N ASP A 54 -13.41 -7.00 27.26
CA ASP A 54 -14.10 -8.21 26.78
C ASP A 54 -13.53 -9.48 27.42
N ASP A 55 -14.25 -10.05 28.40
CA ASP A 55 -13.84 -11.29 29.07
C ASP A 55 -13.65 -12.47 28.09
N ILE A 56 -14.42 -12.50 26.99
CA ILE A 56 -14.31 -13.57 25.98
C ILE A 56 -12.92 -13.53 25.33
N TYR A 57 -12.34 -12.34 25.14
CA TYR A 57 -10.99 -12.21 24.60
C TYR A 57 -9.97 -12.89 25.51
N TYR A 58 -10.05 -12.67 26.83
CA TYR A 58 -9.15 -13.27 27.80
C TYR A 58 -9.34 -14.78 27.95
N GLU A 59 -10.59 -15.24 28.01
CA GLU A 59 -10.94 -16.66 28.11
C GLU A 59 -10.51 -17.44 26.85
N ALA A 60 -10.71 -16.87 25.66
CA ALA A 60 -10.36 -17.51 24.39
C ALA A 60 -8.86 -17.46 24.09
N ARG A 61 -8.09 -16.62 24.78
CA ARG A 61 -6.66 -16.36 24.49
C ARG A 61 -5.77 -16.41 25.74
N PRO A 62 -5.79 -17.48 26.54
CA PRO A 62 -5.12 -17.54 27.84
C PRO A 62 -3.60 -17.31 27.79
N THR A 63 -2.96 -17.56 26.63
CA THR A 63 -1.51 -17.38 26.44
C THR A 63 -1.14 -16.16 25.59
N LEU A 64 -2.11 -15.53 24.93
CA LEU A 64 -1.89 -14.43 23.98
C LEU A 64 -2.51 -13.11 24.42
N ALA A 65 -3.49 -13.15 25.33
CA ALA A 65 -4.20 -11.97 25.77
C ALA A 65 -3.27 -11.00 26.50
N ILE A 66 -3.42 -9.71 26.20
CA ILE A 66 -2.66 -8.64 26.83
C ILE A 66 -3.57 -7.94 27.86
N PRO A 67 -3.17 -7.88 29.14
CA PRO A 67 -4.00 -7.27 30.18
C PRO A 67 -4.07 -5.74 29.99
N PRO A 68 -5.16 -5.09 30.45
CA PRO A 68 -5.40 -3.66 30.18
C PRO A 68 -4.22 -2.76 30.59
N GLY A 69 -3.60 -3.03 31.74
CA GLY A 69 -2.46 -2.27 32.27
C GLY A 69 -1.14 -2.40 31.48
N GLN A 70 -1.10 -3.24 30.44
CA GLN A 70 0.05 -3.38 29.53
C GLN A 70 -0.25 -2.85 28.12
N THR A 71 -1.45 -2.29 27.90
CA THR A 71 -1.84 -1.71 26.61
C THR A 71 -1.57 -0.20 26.57
N LEU A 72 -1.48 0.35 25.36
CA LEU A 72 -1.50 1.79 25.15
C LEU A 72 -2.98 2.21 25.02
N SER A 73 -3.47 3.03 25.95
CA SER A 73 -4.91 3.33 26.03
C SER A 73 -5.42 4.04 24.77
N VAL A 74 -6.52 3.55 24.20
CA VAL A 74 -7.21 4.16 23.06
C VAL A 74 -8.48 4.83 23.54
N ASN A 75 -9.30 4.09 24.29
CA ASN A 75 -10.48 4.56 25.02
C ASN A 75 -10.78 3.60 26.18
N ASP A 76 -11.93 3.76 26.83
CA ASP A 76 -12.32 2.96 28.00
C ASP A 76 -12.49 1.46 27.72
N THR A 77 -12.64 1.04 26.46
CA THR A 77 -12.91 -0.36 26.09
C THR A 77 -11.87 -0.98 25.15
N THR A 78 -10.91 -0.18 24.68
CA THR A 78 -9.89 -0.64 23.74
C THR A 78 -8.50 -0.09 24.06
N GLY A 79 -7.48 -0.89 23.77
CA GLY A 79 -6.07 -0.52 23.89
C GLY A 79 -5.27 -1.00 22.68
N PHE A 80 -4.17 -0.34 22.36
CA PHE A 80 -3.21 -0.82 21.37
C PHE A 80 -2.19 -1.76 21.98
N HIS A 81 -1.67 -2.64 21.13
CA HIS A 81 -0.47 -3.43 21.45
C HIS A 81 0.67 -2.51 21.92
N PRO A 82 1.43 -2.84 22.98
CA PRO A 82 2.56 -2.03 23.42
C PRO A 82 3.63 -1.81 22.34
N SER A 83 3.81 -2.75 21.40
CA SER A 83 4.71 -2.54 20.23
C SER A 83 4.27 -1.43 19.28
N LEU A 84 3.06 -0.89 19.42
CA LEU A 84 2.61 0.29 18.67
C LEU A 84 3.05 1.60 19.34
N ASP A 85 3.88 1.57 20.38
CA ASP A 85 4.43 2.75 21.05
C ASP A 85 5.02 3.79 20.05
N PRO A 86 5.77 3.40 19.00
CA PRO A 86 6.25 4.36 17.99
C PRO A 86 5.15 5.05 17.18
N ILE A 87 3.97 4.41 17.03
CA ILE A 87 2.82 4.95 16.27
C ILE A 87 1.88 5.73 17.18
N TYR A 88 1.88 5.45 18.48
CA TYR A 88 0.94 5.99 19.44
C TYR A 88 0.93 7.53 19.52
N PRO A 89 2.06 8.26 19.46
CA PRO A 89 2.04 9.74 19.39
C PRO A 89 1.27 10.26 18.17
N PHE A 90 1.38 9.61 17.01
CA PHE A 90 0.62 10.00 15.81
C PHE A 90 -0.87 9.76 16.00
N TYR A 91 -1.25 8.67 16.69
CA TYR A 91 -2.64 8.44 17.05
C TYR A 91 -3.17 9.52 17.99
N GLN A 92 -2.43 9.86 19.04
CA GLN A 92 -2.80 10.93 19.97
C GLN A 92 -2.95 12.29 19.28
N ASN A 93 -2.15 12.54 18.23
CA ASN A 93 -2.24 13.74 17.40
C ASN A 93 -3.34 13.67 16.33
N GLY A 94 -4.12 12.59 16.26
CA GLY A 94 -5.20 12.45 15.28
C GLY A 94 -4.74 12.11 13.85
N GLN A 95 -3.51 11.61 13.70
CA GLN A 95 -2.89 11.29 12.41
C GLN A 95 -3.00 9.81 12.04
N VAL A 96 -3.68 9.01 12.88
CA VAL A 96 -3.91 7.58 12.67
C VAL A 96 -5.41 7.31 12.66
N GLY A 97 -5.88 6.64 11.60
CA GLY A 97 -7.25 6.13 11.49
C GLY A 97 -7.25 4.61 11.45
N ILE A 98 -8.18 3.98 12.16
CA ILE A 98 -8.30 2.53 12.21
C ILE A 98 -9.68 2.13 11.73
N VAL A 99 -9.69 1.11 10.87
CA VAL A 99 -10.90 0.50 10.33
C VAL A 99 -10.93 -0.97 10.72
N GLN A 100 -11.92 -1.36 11.51
CA GLN A 100 -12.09 -2.75 11.97
C GLN A 100 -13.23 -3.45 11.25
N GLY A 101 -13.21 -4.79 11.32
CA GLY A 101 -14.24 -5.64 10.70
C GLY A 101 -14.19 -5.65 9.18
N VAL A 102 -13.02 -5.33 8.59
CA VAL A 102 -12.81 -5.39 7.14
C VAL A 102 -12.62 -6.84 6.72
N GLY A 103 -13.48 -7.28 5.80
CA GLY A 103 -13.41 -8.61 5.22
C GLY A 103 -14.51 -8.80 4.18
N TYR A 104 -14.55 -9.99 3.60
CA TYR A 104 -15.55 -10.36 2.60
C TYR A 104 -16.46 -11.47 3.13
N GLN A 105 -17.70 -11.52 2.65
CA GLN A 105 -18.67 -12.53 3.07
C GLN A 105 -18.25 -13.92 2.58
N GLN A 106 -18.55 -14.94 3.38
CA GLN A 106 -18.24 -16.35 3.06
C GLN A 106 -16.74 -16.55 2.77
N GLY A 107 -15.94 -16.49 3.84
CA GLY A 107 -14.48 -16.62 3.77
C GLY A 107 -14.03 -17.81 2.92
N ASN A 108 -13.03 -17.59 2.07
CA ASN A 108 -12.48 -18.63 1.20
C ASN A 108 -11.33 -19.35 1.93
N LEU A 109 -11.33 -20.68 1.95
CA LEU A 109 -10.30 -21.47 2.63
C LEU A 109 -8.98 -21.57 1.84
N SER A 110 -8.96 -21.11 0.58
CA SER A 110 -7.74 -21.02 -0.22
C SER A 110 -7.01 -19.69 0.05
N HIS A 111 -5.75 -19.81 0.48
CA HIS A 111 -4.85 -18.67 0.64
C HIS A 111 -4.69 -17.86 -0.65
N PHE A 112 -4.50 -18.54 -1.80
CA PHE A 112 -4.33 -17.88 -3.10
C PHE A 112 -5.57 -17.08 -3.47
N ARG A 113 -6.74 -17.71 -3.37
CA ARG A 113 -7.99 -17.05 -3.73
C ARG A 113 -8.34 -15.89 -2.80
N SER A 114 -8.09 -16.04 -1.49
CA SER A 114 -8.24 -14.95 -0.53
C SER A 114 -7.35 -13.76 -0.87
N SER A 115 -6.09 -14.01 -1.23
CA SER A 115 -5.17 -12.95 -1.68
C SER A 115 -5.70 -12.23 -2.91
N ASP A 116 -6.19 -12.97 -3.91
CA ASP A 116 -6.78 -12.40 -5.12
C ASP A 116 -7.99 -11.52 -4.80
N ILE A 117 -8.90 -11.97 -3.91
CA ILE A 117 -10.05 -11.17 -3.47
C ILE A 117 -9.59 -9.84 -2.88
N TRP A 118 -8.57 -9.85 -2.00
CA TRP A 118 -8.06 -8.63 -1.39
C TRP A 118 -7.41 -7.66 -2.40
N VAL A 119 -6.57 -8.16 -3.32
CA VAL A 119 -5.86 -7.30 -4.28
C VAL A 119 -6.72 -6.87 -5.47
N THR A 120 -7.79 -7.61 -5.76
CA THR A 120 -8.74 -7.24 -6.82
C THR A 120 -9.94 -6.46 -6.28
N GLY A 121 -10.25 -6.57 -4.99
CA GLY A 121 -11.48 -6.05 -4.40
C GLY A 121 -12.75 -6.74 -4.94
N SER A 122 -12.64 -7.96 -5.45
CA SER A 122 -13.76 -8.68 -6.05
C SER A 122 -14.69 -9.32 -5.02
N ASN A 123 -15.90 -9.72 -5.44
CA ASN A 123 -16.73 -10.59 -4.61
C ASN A 123 -16.09 -11.98 -4.49
N ALA A 124 -16.44 -12.73 -3.43
CA ALA A 124 -15.88 -14.05 -3.16
C ALA A 124 -16.07 -15.04 -4.33
N ASN A 125 -17.22 -14.93 -5.02
CA ASN A 125 -17.61 -15.74 -6.18
C ASN A 125 -17.16 -15.18 -7.54
N GLU A 126 -16.37 -14.11 -7.56
CA GLU A 126 -15.99 -13.39 -8.79
C GLU A 126 -14.47 -13.37 -8.98
N HIS A 127 -14.00 -13.86 -10.13
CA HIS A 127 -12.59 -13.91 -10.48
C HIS A 127 -12.24 -12.77 -11.42
N LEU A 128 -11.71 -11.67 -10.86
CA LEU A 128 -11.17 -10.57 -11.65
C LEU A 128 -9.71 -10.81 -12.00
N VAL A 129 -9.32 -10.38 -13.20
CA VAL A 129 -7.93 -10.38 -13.67
C VAL A 129 -7.25 -9.02 -13.51
N THR A 130 -7.96 -8.03 -12.97
CA THR A 130 -7.46 -6.68 -12.71
C THR A 130 -7.48 -6.35 -11.23
N GLY A 131 -6.48 -5.59 -10.78
CA GLY A 131 -6.37 -5.12 -9.41
C GLY A 131 -7.18 -3.86 -9.17
N TRP A 132 -7.49 -3.57 -7.91
CA TRP A 132 -8.22 -2.35 -7.59
C TRP A 132 -7.36 -1.09 -7.82
N LEU A 133 -6.04 -1.16 -7.59
CA LEU A 133 -5.12 -0.07 -7.96
C LEU A 133 -4.92 -0.01 -9.47
N GLY A 134 -4.82 -1.14 -10.15
CA GLY A 134 -4.76 -1.17 -11.62
C GLY A 134 -5.95 -0.44 -12.25
N ARG A 135 -7.18 -0.74 -11.83
CA ARG A 135 -8.38 -0.02 -12.30
C ARG A 135 -8.40 1.45 -11.89
N LEU A 136 -7.78 1.82 -10.77
CA LEU A 136 -7.65 3.22 -10.37
C LEU A 136 -6.71 3.97 -11.33
N PHE A 137 -5.53 3.41 -11.59
CA PHE A 137 -4.56 4.00 -12.50
C PHE A 137 -5.04 4.03 -13.95
N GLU A 138 -5.81 3.05 -14.40
CA GLU A 138 -6.43 3.05 -15.73
C GLU A 138 -7.42 4.23 -15.92
N ASN A 139 -8.09 4.67 -14.85
CA ASN A 139 -8.95 5.86 -14.91
C ASN A 139 -8.15 7.17 -14.86
N GLU A 140 -7.03 7.22 -14.13
CA GLU A 140 -6.24 8.44 -13.95
C GLU A 140 -5.18 8.64 -15.04
N TYR A 141 -4.74 7.56 -15.69
CA TYR A 141 -3.74 7.52 -16.77
C TYR A 141 -4.28 6.72 -17.97
N PRO A 142 -5.32 7.21 -18.66
CA PRO A 142 -6.00 6.47 -19.73
C PRO A 142 -5.12 6.21 -20.96
N ASP A 143 -4.05 6.99 -21.14
CA ASP A 143 -3.12 6.84 -22.25
C ASP A 143 -2.00 5.81 -21.94
N PHE A 144 -1.89 5.29 -20.71
CA PHE A 144 -0.90 4.26 -20.39
C PHE A 144 -1.26 2.92 -21.07
N PRO A 145 -0.32 2.20 -21.72
CA PRO A 145 1.13 2.39 -21.68
C PRO A 145 1.71 3.28 -22.79
N ASP A 146 0.92 3.82 -23.72
CA ASP A 146 1.45 4.64 -24.81
C ASP A 146 1.94 6.03 -24.32
N GLY A 147 1.30 6.56 -23.28
CA GLY A 147 1.65 7.80 -22.58
C GLY A 147 2.31 7.53 -21.22
N VAL A 148 3.47 6.89 -21.20
CA VAL A 148 4.22 6.64 -19.95
C VAL A 148 4.69 7.96 -19.33
N PRO A 149 4.40 8.24 -18.04
CA PRO A 149 4.95 9.41 -17.35
C PRO A 149 6.46 9.34 -17.11
N ASP A 150 7.08 10.48 -16.81
CA ASP A 150 8.53 10.57 -16.55
C ASP A 150 9.00 9.76 -15.33
N HIS A 151 8.08 9.44 -14.41
CA HIS A 151 8.33 8.65 -13.22
C HIS A 151 7.39 7.43 -13.14
N PRO A 152 7.79 6.34 -12.48
CA PRO A 152 6.93 5.17 -12.34
C PRO A 152 5.65 5.52 -11.58
N LEU A 153 4.51 4.98 -12.05
CA LEU A 153 3.19 5.17 -11.42
C LEU A 153 3.07 4.44 -10.08
N ALA A 154 3.70 3.27 -9.96
CA ALA A 154 3.75 2.49 -8.75
C ALA A 154 5.04 1.68 -8.66
N ILE A 155 5.53 1.49 -7.45
CA ILE A 155 6.68 0.64 -7.14
C ILE A 155 6.23 -0.40 -6.11
N GLN A 156 6.46 -1.66 -6.41
CA GLN A 156 6.17 -2.78 -5.51
C GLN A 156 7.46 -3.46 -5.07
N PHE A 157 7.68 -3.49 -3.77
CA PHE A 157 8.85 -4.14 -3.17
C PHE A 157 8.56 -5.59 -2.78
N ASN A 158 9.55 -6.46 -2.98
CA ASN A 158 9.61 -7.80 -2.40
C ASN A 158 8.37 -8.68 -2.66
N SER A 159 7.76 -8.55 -3.84
CA SER A 159 6.59 -9.34 -4.21
C SER A 159 6.49 -9.51 -5.72
N ALA A 160 6.39 -10.77 -6.15
CA ALA A 160 6.19 -11.12 -7.55
C ALA A 160 4.72 -10.95 -8.02
N ASN A 161 3.79 -10.69 -7.10
CA ASN A 161 2.37 -10.60 -7.43
C ASN A 161 1.98 -9.16 -7.76
N LEU A 162 1.94 -8.83 -9.05
CA LEU A 162 1.53 -7.52 -9.54
C LEU A 162 0.03 -7.42 -9.82
N LEU A 163 -0.79 -8.40 -9.40
CA LEU A 163 -2.23 -8.39 -9.69
C LEU A 163 -2.91 -7.11 -9.16
N GLU A 164 -2.44 -6.56 -8.04
CA GLU A 164 -2.95 -5.30 -7.47
C GLU A 164 -2.83 -4.11 -8.44
N PHE A 165 -1.76 -4.07 -9.23
CA PHE A 165 -1.45 -3.02 -10.21
C PHE A 165 -1.80 -3.40 -11.66
N ARG A 166 -2.46 -4.55 -11.86
CA ARG A 166 -2.84 -5.00 -13.20
C ARG A 166 -4.07 -4.26 -13.72
N THR A 167 -3.92 -3.57 -14.85
CA THR A 167 -5.01 -2.92 -15.62
C THR A 167 -5.64 -3.94 -16.57
N SER A 168 -6.61 -3.52 -17.40
CA SER A 168 -7.19 -4.40 -18.41
C SER A 168 -6.21 -4.78 -19.52
N GLU A 169 -5.27 -3.88 -19.84
CA GLU A 169 -4.33 -4.02 -20.97
C GLU A 169 -2.88 -4.32 -20.53
N SER A 170 -2.46 -3.89 -19.34
CA SER A 170 -1.04 -3.88 -18.95
C SER A 170 -0.84 -3.94 -17.42
N ASN A 171 0.40 -3.72 -16.96
CA ASN A 171 0.71 -3.56 -15.55
C ASN A 171 1.42 -2.22 -15.32
N VAL A 172 0.92 -1.42 -14.38
CA VAL A 172 1.51 -0.10 -14.08
C VAL A 172 2.56 -0.14 -12.97
N GLY A 173 2.67 -1.25 -12.25
CA GLY A 173 3.60 -1.42 -11.14
C GLY A 173 4.97 -1.89 -11.61
N MET A 174 6.01 -1.14 -11.24
CA MET A 174 7.38 -1.58 -11.34
C MET A 174 7.74 -2.47 -10.15
N MET A 175 8.28 -3.65 -10.41
CA MET A 175 8.74 -4.55 -9.35
C MET A 175 10.20 -4.27 -9.01
N VAL A 176 10.46 -4.07 -7.72
CA VAL A 176 11.82 -3.90 -7.20
C VAL A 176 12.04 -4.96 -6.14
N PHE A 177 12.92 -5.91 -6.42
CA PHE A 177 13.19 -7.03 -5.51
C PHE A 177 14.02 -6.60 -4.30
N ASP A 178 15.09 -5.87 -4.56
CA ASP A 178 16.04 -5.43 -3.55
C ASP A 178 16.33 -3.93 -3.74
N PRO A 179 15.92 -3.08 -2.77
CA PRO A 179 16.23 -1.66 -2.81
C PRO A 179 17.73 -1.37 -2.86
N GLU A 180 18.56 -2.22 -2.23
CA GLU A 180 20.02 -2.03 -2.23
C GLU A 180 20.60 -2.34 -3.61
N THR A 181 20.18 -3.43 -4.25
CA THR A 181 20.53 -3.71 -5.65
C THR A 181 20.04 -2.59 -6.56
N MET A 182 18.82 -2.07 -6.37
CA MET A 182 18.34 -0.94 -7.17
C MET A 182 19.18 0.32 -6.92
N TYR A 183 19.48 0.63 -5.65
CA TYR A 183 20.33 1.75 -5.29
C TYR A 183 21.73 1.57 -5.87
N ALA A 184 22.31 0.36 -5.87
CA ALA A 184 23.60 0.04 -6.45
C ALA A 184 23.58 0.09 -7.98
N ILE A 185 22.48 -0.25 -8.64
CA ILE A 185 22.33 -0.07 -10.09
C ILE A 185 22.28 1.43 -10.41
N ILE A 186 21.50 2.20 -9.64
CA ILE A 186 21.34 3.64 -9.84
C ILE A 186 22.65 4.38 -9.50
N SER A 187 23.33 4.02 -8.41
CA SER A 187 24.52 4.72 -7.90
C SER A 187 25.84 4.16 -8.44
N GLY A 188 25.92 2.85 -8.70
CA GLY A 188 27.11 2.18 -9.21
C GLY A 188 27.33 2.37 -10.71
N ASN A 189 26.28 2.70 -11.46
CA ASN A 189 26.39 3.15 -12.84
C ASN A 189 26.34 4.69 -12.98
N TYR A 190 26.19 5.44 -11.88
CA TYR A 190 26.23 6.89 -11.93
C TYR A 190 27.68 7.36 -11.84
N VAL A 191 28.30 7.66 -12.99
CA VAL A 191 29.57 8.38 -13.02
C VAL A 191 29.25 9.88 -13.08
N PRO A 192 29.60 10.69 -12.06
CA PRO A 192 29.42 12.14 -12.14
C PRO A 192 30.14 12.68 -13.39
N GLY A 193 29.42 13.37 -14.27
CA GLY A 193 29.92 13.89 -15.54
C GLY A 193 29.86 12.92 -16.74
N GLU A 194 29.11 11.83 -16.63
CA GLU A 194 28.80 10.94 -17.76
C GLU A 194 28.03 11.65 -18.88
N ASP A 195 27.10 12.54 -18.50
CA ASP A 195 26.33 13.39 -19.44
C ASP A 195 26.98 14.76 -19.69
N ASP A 196 28.14 15.04 -19.09
CA ASP A 196 28.84 16.30 -19.35
C ASP A 196 29.30 16.33 -20.82
N PRO A 197 29.15 17.48 -21.52
CA PRO A 197 29.64 17.62 -22.88
C PRO A 197 31.13 17.30 -22.91
N ALA A 198 31.52 16.47 -23.88
CA ALA A 198 32.92 16.10 -24.03
C ALA A 198 33.77 17.37 -24.19
N PRO A 199 34.94 17.47 -23.53
CA PRO A 199 35.80 18.65 -23.64
C PRO A 199 36.21 18.89 -25.10
N GLU A 200 36.29 20.14 -25.56
CA GLU A 200 36.79 20.48 -26.92
C GLU A 200 38.29 20.22 -27.06
N THR A 201 38.65 18.95 -27.08
CA THR A 201 40.01 18.43 -27.15
C THR A 201 39.98 17.13 -27.94
N TYR A 202 41.11 16.70 -28.47
CA TYR A 202 41.24 15.41 -29.12
C TYR A 202 40.76 14.24 -28.24
N GLY A 203 41.00 14.30 -26.92
CA GLY A 203 40.50 13.29 -25.98
C GLY A 203 38.99 13.33 -25.76
N GLY A 204 38.32 14.46 -26.02
CA GLY A 204 36.87 14.58 -25.95
C GLY A 204 36.16 14.02 -27.18
N ASP A 205 36.76 14.13 -28.37
CA ASP A 205 36.20 13.53 -29.59
C ASP A 205 36.15 11.99 -29.49
N GLU A 206 37.21 11.38 -28.96
CA GLU A 206 37.28 9.93 -28.72
C GLU A 206 36.29 9.49 -27.61
N LEU A 207 36.11 10.33 -26.58
CA LEU A 207 35.13 10.09 -25.52
C LEU A 207 33.68 10.16 -26.05
N ALA A 208 33.39 11.10 -26.96
CA ALA A 208 32.08 11.22 -27.61
C ALA A 208 31.77 9.98 -28.48
N TYR A 209 32.76 9.47 -29.22
CA TYR A 209 32.61 8.26 -30.04
C TYR A 209 32.33 6.99 -29.24
N ILE A 210 32.86 6.88 -28.01
CA ILE A 210 32.61 5.71 -27.12
C ILE A 210 31.23 5.81 -26.44
N ARG A 211 30.67 7.01 -26.28
CA ARG A 211 29.38 7.26 -25.63
C ARG A 211 28.15 7.11 -26.56
N GLU A 212 28.35 6.97 -27.88
CA GLU A 212 27.30 6.60 -28.87
C GLU A 212 27.01 5.08 -28.86
#